data_AF-A0A352LY12-F1
#
_entry.id   AF-A0A352LY12-F1
#
_cell.length_a   1.000
_cell.length_b   1.000
_cell.length_c   1.000
_cell.angle_alpha   90.00
_cell.angle_beta   90.00
_cell.angle_gamma   90.00
#
_symmetry.space_group_name_H-M   'P 1'
#
loop_
_entity.id
_entity.type
_entity.pdbx_description
1 polymer ?
#
loop_
_entity_poly.entity_id
_entity_poly.type
_entity_poly.pdbx_seq_one_letter_code
_entity_poly.pdbx_strand_id
1 'polypeptide(L)'
;MRPSIQSGIYGPGSSSLTILPPHPPLDIRNDLIFIPVFLTVVLSLSLVTIFRVKIFGLTLAEYLRPVWYFVLVAIAVVFWQYLVGVKTEGTSLQLRISQWVWEAMVLASAYKLSKNPKFSYNNMLILGILFSFIIHGLKVSIRYFFYAKTLWYVLDRFLYGSLLVMLIAVGLGSVFILLRDKKLK
;
A
#
# COMPACT_ATOMS: atom_id res chain seq x y z
N MET A 1 39.11 -1.51 40.01
CA MET A 1 37.72 -1.35 39.52
C MET A 1 37.74 -1.31 38.00
N ARG A 2 37.14 -2.29 37.33
CA ARG A 2 36.92 -2.27 35.86
C ARG A 2 35.49 -1.77 35.61
N PRO A 3 35.26 -0.84 34.66
CA PRO A 3 33.90 -0.47 34.30
C PRO A 3 33.25 -1.63 33.52
N SER A 4 32.06 -2.03 33.97
CA SER A 4 31.22 -3.03 33.34
C SER A 4 30.69 -2.52 31.99
N ILE A 5 30.95 -3.29 30.95
CA ILE A 5 30.39 -3.11 29.61
C ILE A 5 28.87 -3.27 29.71
N GLN A 6 28.13 -2.20 29.36
CA GLN A 6 26.69 -2.27 29.13
C GLN A 6 26.43 -3.23 27.97
N SER A 7 25.91 -4.42 28.28
CA SER A 7 25.46 -5.37 27.28
C SER A 7 24.18 -4.84 26.64
N GLY A 8 24.30 -4.35 25.41
CA GLY A 8 23.15 -4.15 24.52
C GLY A 8 22.50 -5.50 24.26
N ILE A 9 21.36 -5.76 24.91
CA ILE A 9 20.49 -6.87 24.55
C ILE A 9 19.84 -6.49 23.23
N TYR A 10 20.41 -6.97 22.13
CA TYR A 10 19.75 -7.02 20.84
C TYR A 10 18.68 -8.12 20.92
N GLY A 11 17.40 -7.71 20.92
CA GLY A 11 16.30 -8.64 20.68
C GLY A 11 16.43 -9.28 19.28
N PRO A 12 15.91 -10.49 19.07
CA PRO A 12 15.94 -11.14 17.76
C PRO A 12 15.06 -10.33 16.79
N GLY A 13 15.62 -9.95 15.64
CA GLY A 13 14.93 -9.08 14.68
C GLY A 13 15.79 -8.24 13.72
N SER A 14 17.10 -8.16 13.89
CA SER A 14 17.93 -7.20 13.15
C SER A 14 18.40 -7.74 11.78
N SER A 15 17.50 -7.77 10.80
CA SER A 15 17.89 -7.81 9.39
C SER A 15 18.29 -6.41 8.93
N SER A 16 19.52 -6.02 9.27
CA SER A 16 20.13 -4.74 8.90
C SER A 16 20.57 -4.74 7.43
N LEU A 17 19.71 -4.22 6.54
CA LEU A 17 20.21 -3.47 5.38
C LEU A 17 20.16 -1.98 5.77
N THR A 18 21.22 -1.55 6.46
CA THR A 18 21.40 -0.19 6.95
C THR A 18 21.85 0.69 5.80
N ILE A 19 20.92 1.20 4.99
CA ILE A 19 21.23 2.12 3.87
C ILE A 19 21.45 3.56 4.37
N LEU A 20 21.17 3.86 5.65
CA LEU A 20 21.35 5.19 6.24
C LEU A 20 22.01 5.09 7.63
N PRO A 21 22.88 6.04 8.01
CA PRO A 21 23.63 6.01 9.27
C PRO A 21 22.70 5.92 10.49
N PRO A 22 23.17 5.30 11.59
CA PRO A 22 22.40 5.15 12.81
C PRO A 22 22.32 6.52 13.51
N HIS A 23 21.24 7.26 13.27
CA HIS A 23 20.85 8.37 14.13
C HIS A 23 19.97 7.83 15.28
N PRO A 24 20.41 7.84 16.55
CA PRO A 24 19.54 7.56 17.69
C PRO A 24 18.86 8.86 18.20
N PRO A 25 17.82 8.76 19.04
CA PRO A 25 16.42 8.53 18.72
C PRO A 25 15.66 9.86 18.53
N LEU A 26 15.55 10.36 17.30
CA LEU A 26 14.50 11.35 16.96
C LEU A 26 13.21 10.67 16.49
N ASP A 27 13.22 9.34 16.41
CA ASP A 27 12.13 8.54 15.87
C ASP A 27 11.10 8.23 16.97
N ILE A 28 10.49 9.29 17.47
CA ILE A 28 9.33 9.19 18.38
C ILE A 28 8.11 8.84 17.52
N ARG A 29 7.21 8.05 18.08
CA ARG A 29 5.88 7.84 17.52
C ARG A 29 5.17 9.19 17.40
N ASN A 30 5.25 9.79 16.22
CA ASN A 30 4.83 11.18 15.97
C ASN A 30 3.31 11.26 15.73
N ASP A 31 2.55 10.90 16.77
CA ASP A 31 1.08 10.77 16.73
C ASP A 31 0.41 12.09 16.31
N LEU A 32 0.99 13.22 16.74
CA LEU A 32 0.54 14.57 16.41
C LEU A 32 0.53 14.86 14.90
N ILE A 33 1.36 14.16 14.11
CA ILE A 33 1.37 14.28 12.65
C ILE A 33 0.61 13.12 12.01
N PHE A 34 0.86 11.89 12.46
CA PHE A 34 0.27 10.71 11.83
C PHE A 34 -1.25 10.70 11.93
N ILE A 35 -1.82 11.00 13.11
CA ILE A 35 -3.27 10.94 13.34
C ILE A 35 -4.00 11.96 12.45
N PRO A 36 -3.61 13.27 12.39
CA PRO A 36 -4.27 14.21 11.49
C PRO A 36 -4.16 13.83 10.01
N VAL A 37 -3.02 13.33 9.56
CA VAL A 37 -2.85 12.87 8.16
C VAL A 37 -3.77 11.68 7.88
N PHE A 38 -3.78 10.68 8.76
CA PHE A 38 -4.67 9.52 8.65
C PHE A 38 -6.14 9.93 8.61
N LEU A 39 -6.58 10.79 9.54
CA LEU A 39 -7.94 11.31 9.58
C LEU A 39 -8.28 12.09 8.31
N THR A 40 -7.38 12.92 7.81
CA THR A 40 -7.58 13.69 6.57
C THR A 40 -7.82 12.76 5.38
N VAL A 41 -7.04 11.68 5.26
CA VAL A 41 -7.24 10.68 4.19
C VAL A 41 -8.59 9.99 4.35
N VAL A 42 -8.94 9.51 5.55
CA VAL A 42 -10.22 8.83 5.82
C VAL A 42 -11.41 9.74 5.53
N LEU A 43 -11.37 10.98 6.03
CA LEU A 43 -12.43 11.97 5.81
C LEU A 43 -12.54 12.32 4.33
N SER A 44 -11.42 12.54 3.64
CA SER A 44 -11.44 12.85 2.20
C SER A 44 -12.07 11.73 1.39
N LEU A 45 -11.67 10.47 1.62
CA LEU A 45 -12.27 9.32 0.95
C LEU A 45 -13.76 9.16 1.29
N SER A 46 -14.15 9.41 2.54
CA SER A 46 -15.54 9.35 2.98
C SER A 46 -16.39 10.43 2.30
N LEU A 47 -15.92 11.67 2.25
CA LEU A 47 -16.59 12.78 1.60
C LEU A 47 -16.74 12.52 0.09
N VAL A 48 -15.66 12.09 -0.58
CA VAL A 48 -15.69 11.72 -2.00
C VAL A 48 -16.72 10.61 -2.27
N THR A 49 -16.85 9.65 -1.36
CA THR A 49 -17.83 8.55 -1.46
C THR A 49 -19.26 9.03 -1.25
N ILE A 50 -19.53 9.76 -0.16
CA ILE A 50 -20.86 10.23 0.23
C ILE A 50 -21.43 11.19 -0.82
N PHE A 51 -20.63 12.17 -1.23
CA PHE A 51 -21.03 13.18 -2.21
C PHE A 51 -20.90 12.70 -3.67
N ARG A 52 -20.47 11.45 -3.89
CA ARG A 52 -20.28 10.85 -5.22
C ARG A 52 -19.47 11.77 -6.15
N VAL A 53 -18.39 12.35 -5.62
CA VAL A 53 -17.51 13.24 -6.38
C VAL A 53 -16.90 12.45 -7.53
N LYS A 54 -16.93 13.02 -8.74
CA LYS A 54 -16.33 12.41 -9.92
C LYS A 54 -14.88 12.85 -10.06
N ILE A 55 -13.99 11.88 -10.19
CA ILE A 55 -12.58 12.07 -10.50
C ILE A 55 -12.38 11.52 -11.91
N PHE A 56 -11.94 12.36 -12.84
CA PHE A 56 -11.82 12.02 -14.26
C PHE A 56 -13.06 11.33 -14.87
N GLY A 57 -14.24 11.79 -14.45
CA GLY A 57 -15.54 11.32 -14.97
C GLY A 57 -16.12 10.08 -14.27
N LEU A 58 -15.39 9.46 -13.33
CA LEU A 58 -15.84 8.30 -12.57
C LEU A 58 -15.92 8.62 -11.07
N THR A 59 -16.96 8.13 -10.41
CA THR A 59 -17.08 8.14 -8.95
C THR A 59 -16.24 7.04 -8.32
N LEU A 60 -15.94 7.14 -7.02
CA LEU A 60 -15.22 6.07 -6.31
C LEU A 60 -15.93 4.71 -6.41
N ALA A 61 -17.28 4.72 -6.39
CA ALA A 61 -18.07 3.52 -6.59
C ALA A 61 -17.88 2.91 -7.98
N GLU A 62 -17.74 3.72 -9.04
CA GLU A 62 -17.48 3.22 -10.40
C GLU A 62 -16.06 2.69 -10.57
N TYR A 63 -15.08 3.21 -9.81
CA TYR A 63 -13.75 2.62 -9.75
C TYR A 63 -13.74 1.26 -9.06
N LEU A 64 -14.39 1.15 -7.89
CA LEU A 64 -14.24 -0.02 -7.02
C LEU A 64 -15.30 -1.11 -7.25
N ARG A 65 -16.56 -0.75 -7.55
CA ARG A 65 -17.66 -1.73 -7.69
C ARG A 65 -17.38 -2.81 -8.73
N PRO A 66 -16.78 -2.56 -9.90
CA PRO A 66 -16.50 -3.64 -10.85
C PRO A 66 -15.43 -4.63 -10.36
N VAL A 67 -14.59 -4.22 -9.42
CA VAL A 67 -13.38 -4.94 -8.96
C VAL A 67 -13.40 -5.20 -7.44
N TRP A 68 -14.57 -5.07 -6.80
CA TRP A 68 -14.70 -5.09 -5.34
C TRP A 68 -14.13 -6.37 -4.70
N TYR A 69 -14.30 -7.51 -5.36
CA TYR A 69 -13.79 -8.79 -4.88
C TYR A 69 -12.25 -8.87 -4.96
N PHE A 70 -11.61 -8.26 -5.97
CA PHE A 70 -10.15 -8.14 -6.02
C PHE A 70 -9.63 -7.25 -4.88
N VAL A 71 -10.35 -6.17 -4.57
CA VAL A 71 -10.05 -5.30 -3.43
C VAL A 71 -10.15 -6.07 -2.11
N LEU A 72 -11.22 -6.84 -1.91
CA LEU A 72 -11.38 -7.66 -0.69
C LEU A 72 -10.30 -8.72 -0.55
N VAL A 73 -9.91 -9.39 -1.64
CA VAL A 73 -8.80 -10.35 -1.62
C VAL A 73 -7.50 -9.65 -1.25
N ALA A 74 -7.21 -8.49 -1.83
CA ALA A 74 -6.01 -7.72 -1.49
C ALA A 74 -5.99 -7.34 0.01
N ILE A 75 -7.12 -6.88 0.56
CA ILE A 75 -7.28 -6.57 1.98
C ILE A 75 -7.09 -7.81 2.86
N ALA A 76 -7.73 -8.93 2.50
CA ALA A 76 -7.62 -10.19 3.25
C ALA A 76 -6.17 -10.70 3.29
N VAL A 77 -5.44 -10.57 2.18
CA VAL A 77 -4.02 -10.93 2.09
C VAL A 77 -3.15 -10.02 2.95
N VAL A 78 -3.45 -8.71 3.02
CA VAL A 78 -2.78 -7.80 3.95
C VAL A 78 -3.01 -8.24 5.39
N PHE A 79 -4.26 -8.52 5.79
CA PHE A 79 -4.54 -9.01 7.14
C PHE A 79 -3.86 -10.34 7.44
N TRP A 80 -3.93 -11.30 6.52
CA TRP A 80 -3.24 -12.59 6.63
C TRP A 80 -1.74 -12.40 6.86
N GLN A 81 -1.11 -11.47 6.14
CA GLN A 81 0.30 -11.16 6.29
C GLN A 81 0.66 -10.72 7.73
N TYR A 82 -0.24 -10.00 8.43
CA TYR A 82 0.00 -9.58 9.81
C TYR A 82 -0.49 -10.58 10.87
N LEU A 83 -1.55 -11.33 10.59
CA LEU A 83 -2.04 -12.36 11.52
C LEU A 83 -1.11 -13.58 11.56
N VAL A 84 -0.55 -13.97 10.42
CA VAL A 84 0.25 -15.19 10.27
C VAL A 84 1.73 -14.89 10.03
N GLY A 85 2.03 -13.87 9.22
CA GLY A 85 3.40 -13.57 8.78
C GLY A 85 4.26 -12.75 9.74
N VAL A 86 3.69 -12.20 10.83
CA VAL A 86 4.44 -11.36 11.79
C VAL A 86 5.45 -12.15 12.62
N LYS A 87 5.30 -13.48 12.70
CA LYS A 87 6.30 -14.37 13.32
C LYS A 87 7.42 -14.77 12.37
N THR A 88 7.31 -14.48 11.07
CA THR A 88 8.34 -14.83 10.08
C THR A 88 9.17 -13.58 9.74
N GLU A 89 10.41 -13.55 10.22
CA GLU A 89 11.40 -12.60 9.70
C GLU A 89 11.74 -12.93 8.24
N GLY A 90 12.09 -11.91 7.46
CA GLY A 90 12.86 -11.94 6.20
C GLY A 90 12.64 -13.08 5.18
N THR A 91 12.43 -12.73 3.91
CA THR A 91 12.44 -13.64 2.73
C THR A 91 11.50 -14.84 2.74
N SER A 92 10.65 -15.00 3.77
CA SER A 92 9.74 -16.13 3.88
C SER A 92 8.86 -16.24 2.64
N LEU A 93 8.70 -17.46 2.14
CA LEU A 93 7.89 -17.75 0.95
C LEU A 93 6.46 -17.17 1.10
N GLN A 94 5.92 -17.17 2.32
CA GLN A 94 4.61 -16.62 2.65
C GLN A 94 4.52 -15.11 2.36
N LEU A 95 5.55 -14.33 2.71
CA LEU A 95 5.59 -12.89 2.41
C LEU A 95 5.60 -12.65 0.90
N ARG A 96 6.37 -13.44 0.14
CA ARG A 96 6.42 -13.36 -1.33
C ARG A 96 5.09 -13.73 -1.98
N ILE A 97 4.46 -14.82 -1.52
CA ILE A 97 3.15 -15.24 -2.02
C ILE A 97 2.13 -14.14 -1.75
N SER A 98 2.06 -13.62 -0.52
CA SER A 98 1.15 -12.51 -0.20
C SER A 98 1.40 -11.31 -1.11
N GLN A 99 2.67 -11.04 -1.45
CA GLN A 99 3.02 -9.99 -2.38
C GLN A 99 2.47 -10.23 -3.79
N TRP A 100 2.76 -11.38 -4.38
CA TRP A 100 2.27 -11.73 -5.71
C TRP A 100 0.74 -11.73 -5.80
N VAL A 101 0.05 -12.16 -4.74
CA VAL A 101 -1.41 -12.18 -4.75
C VAL A 101 -1.97 -10.77 -4.85
N TRP A 102 -1.53 -9.82 -4.02
CA TRP A 102 -2.07 -8.46 -4.14
C TRP A 102 -1.62 -7.76 -5.42
N GLU A 103 -0.41 -8.04 -5.93
CA GLU A 103 0.07 -7.53 -7.23
C GLU A 103 -0.83 -8.02 -8.37
N ALA A 104 -1.19 -9.30 -8.35
CA ALA A 104 -2.12 -9.89 -9.30
C ALA A 104 -3.51 -9.24 -9.20
N MET A 105 -3.99 -8.92 -7.98
CA MET A 105 -5.27 -8.23 -7.81
C MET A 105 -5.25 -6.81 -8.40
N VAL A 106 -4.14 -6.07 -8.25
CA VAL A 106 -3.97 -4.75 -8.88
C VAL A 106 -4.02 -4.88 -10.40
N LEU A 107 -3.23 -5.81 -10.96
CA LEU A 107 -3.15 -5.99 -12.41
C LEU A 107 -4.47 -6.51 -13.01
N ALA A 108 -5.13 -7.46 -12.35
CA ALA A 108 -6.43 -7.97 -12.77
C ALA A 108 -7.52 -6.90 -12.71
N SER A 109 -7.48 -6.01 -11.70
CA SER A 109 -8.38 -4.86 -11.61
C SER A 109 -8.14 -3.88 -12.75
N ALA A 110 -6.87 -3.55 -13.03
CA ALA A 110 -6.48 -2.71 -14.16
C ALA A 110 -6.96 -3.29 -15.50
N TYR A 111 -6.76 -4.59 -15.72
CA TYR A 111 -7.24 -5.30 -16.90
C TYR A 111 -8.76 -5.28 -17.03
N LYS A 112 -9.48 -5.53 -15.92
CA LYS A 112 -10.95 -5.54 -15.96
C LYS A 112 -11.52 -4.17 -16.26
N LEU A 113 -10.99 -3.13 -15.63
CA LEU A 113 -11.46 -1.76 -15.80
C LEU A 113 -11.06 -1.17 -17.16
N SER A 114 -9.88 -1.53 -17.68
CA SER A 114 -9.44 -1.04 -18.99
C SER A 114 -10.40 -1.45 -20.11
N LYS A 115 -11.13 -2.57 -19.99
CA LYS A 115 -12.16 -2.96 -20.97
C LYS A 115 -13.33 -1.98 -21.09
N ASN A 116 -13.57 -1.13 -20.10
CA ASN A 116 -14.59 -0.09 -20.19
C ASN A 116 -14.07 1.06 -21.10
N PRO A 117 -14.75 1.41 -22.20
CA PRO A 117 -14.32 2.47 -23.10
C PRO A 117 -14.16 3.84 -22.44
N LYS A 118 -14.89 4.11 -21.35
CA LYS A 118 -14.78 5.36 -20.58
C LYS A 118 -13.55 5.38 -19.66
N PHE A 119 -12.88 4.26 -19.47
CA PHE A 119 -11.70 4.15 -18.62
C PHE A 119 -10.44 4.59 -19.39
N SER A 120 -9.78 5.64 -18.93
CA SER A 120 -8.66 6.31 -19.59
C SER A 120 -7.36 6.12 -18.80
N TYR A 121 -6.25 6.60 -19.33
CA TYR A 121 -4.96 6.60 -18.63
C TYR A 121 -5.01 7.35 -17.29
N ASN A 122 -5.74 8.46 -17.22
CA ASN A 122 -5.94 9.19 -15.95
C ASN A 122 -6.72 8.35 -14.93
N ASN A 123 -7.70 7.57 -15.41
CA ASN A 123 -8.42 6.62 -14.56
C ASN A 123 -7.50 5.50 -14.04
N MET A 124 -6.51 5.08 -14.83
CA MET A 124 -5.51 4.11 -14.40
C MET A 124 -4.59 4.66 -13.30
N LEU A 125 -4.20 5.94 -13.40
CA LEU A 125 -3.47 6.64 -12.34
C LEU A 125 -4.26 6.63 -11.03
N ILE A 126 -5.54 6.99 -11.08
CA ILE A 126 -6.41 6.97 -9.89
C ILE A 126 -6.54 5.56 -9.32
N LEU A 127 -6.68 4.54 -10.17
CA LEU A 127 -6.72 3.15 -9.71
C LEU A 127 -5.45 2.77 -8.93
N GLY A 128 -4.27 3.17 -9.43
CA GLY A 128 -2.99 2.95 -8.73
C GLY A 128 -2.94 3.64 -7.38
N ILE A 129 -3.41 4.89 -7.29
CA ILE A 129 -3.51 5.64 -6.02
C ILE A 129 -4.44 4.92 -5.05
N LEU A 130 -5.62 4.50 -5.50
CA LEU A 130 -6.59 3.79 -4.67
C LEU A 130 -6.00 2.49 -4.11
N PHE A 131 -5.40 1.65 -4.96
CA PHE A 131 -4.77 0.42 -4.51
C PHE A 131 -3.56 0.66 -3.60
N SER A 132 -2.83 1.77 -3.78
CA SER A 132 -1.73 2.17 -2.89
C SER A 132 -2.25 2.46 -1.48
N PHE A 133 -3.34 3.23 -1.36
CA PHE A 133 -3.98 3.47 -0.06
C PHE A 133 -4.62 2.19 0.54
N ILE A 134 -5.31 1.39 -0.27
CA ILE A 134 -5.95 0.15 0.18
C ILE A 134 -4.92 -0.85 0.72
N ILE A 135 -3.84 -1.09 -0.02
CA ILE A 135 -2.84 -2.11 0.34
C ILE A 135 -1.81 -1.53 1.30
N HIS A 136 -1.10 -0.49 0.87
CA HIS A 136 0.01 0.06 1.65
C HIS A 136 -0.47 0.98 2.76
N GLY A 137 -1.51 1.78 2.54
CA GLY A 137 -2.16 2.56 3.60
C GLY A 137 -2.64 1.66 4.75
N LEU A 138 -3.24 0.50 4.44
CA LEU A 138 -3.62 -0.48 5.46
C LEU A 138 -2.39 -1.10 6.14
N LYS A 139 -1.37 -1.54 5.39
CA LYS A 139 -0.12 -2.09 5.95
C LYS A 139 0.54 -1.12 6.93
N VAL A 140 0.62 0.16 6.59
CA VAL A 140 1.28 1.17 7.43
C VAL A 140 0.44 1.56 8.62
N SER A 141 -0.88 1.62 8.49
CA SER A 141 -1.80 1.83 9.61
C SER A 141 -1.66 0.68 10.63
N ILE A 142 -1.64 -0.57 10.16
CA ILE A 142 -1.43 -1.73 11.04
C ILE A 142 -0.09 -1.64 11.76
N ARG A 143 1.00 -1.34 11.05
CA ARG A 143 2.35 -1.19 11.63
C ARG A 143 2.42 -0.08 12.68
N TYR A 144 1.81 1.06 12.38
CA TYR A 144 1.84 2.22 13.26
C TYR A 144 1.03 1.97 14.54
N PHE A 145 -0.22 1.53 14.41
CA PHE A 145 -1.12 1.37 15.55
C PHE A 145 -0.86 0.11 16.40
N PHE A 146 -0.45 -1.01 15.78
CA PHE A 146 -0.36 -2.31 16.49
C PHE A 146 1.07 -2.80 16.73
N TYR A 147 2.06 -2.30 15.98
CA TYR A 147 3.46 -2.74 16.08
C TYR A 147 4.42 -1.62 16.51
N ALA A 148 3.87 -0.51 17.01
CA ALA A 148 4.60 0.64 17.54
C ALA A 148 5.73 1.13 16.63
N LYS A 149 5.50 1.07 15.31
CA LYS A 149 6.47 1.57 14.32
C LYS A 149 6.38 3.08 14.21
N THR A 150 7.53 3.67 13.94
CA THR A 150 7.72 5.12 13.92
C THR A 150 7.23 5.74 12.61
N LEU A 151 7.06 7.08 12.60
CA LEU A 151 6.51 7.80 11.45
C LEU A 151 7.37 7.61 10.20
N TRP A 152 8.69 7.82 10.31
CA TRP A 152 9.60 7.72 9.18
C TRP A 152 9.62 6.31 8.60
N TYR A 153 9.65 5.29 9.46
CA TYR A 153 9.59 3.91 9.03
C TYR A 153 8.30 3.60 8.24
N VAL A 154 7.14 4.07 8.72
CA VAL A 154 5.89 3.77 8.04
C VAL A 154 5.73 4.56 6.74
N LEU A 155 6.23 5.80 6.67
CA LEU A 155 6.23 6.59 5.44
C LEU A 155 7.13 5.95 4.37
N ASP A 156 8.35 5.53 4.73
CA ASP A 156 9.26 4.82 3.85
C ASP A 156 8.59 3.58 3.22
N ARG A 157 7.95 2.76 4.06
CA ARG A 157 7.26 1.54 3.62
C ARG A 157 5.99 1.84 2.81
N PHE A 158 5.31 2.95 3.07
CA PHE A 158 4.21 3.42 2.23
C PHE A 158 4.73 3.78 0.84
N LEU A 159 5.78 4.59 0.76
CA LEU A 159 6.33 5.10 -0.50
C LEU A 159 6.87 3.97 -1.38
N TYR A 160 7.74 3.11 -0.84
CA TYR A 160 8.30 1.98 -1.60
C TYR A 160 7.22 1.03 -2.13
N GLY A 161 6.25 0.70 -1.26
CA GLY A 161 5.16 -0.16 -1.64
C GLY A 161 4.22 0.46 -2.67
N SER A 162 3.83 1.71 -2.45
CA SER A 162 2.97 2.46 -3.37
C SER A 162 3.64 2.64 -4.73
N LEU A 163 4.96 2.87 -4.78
CA LEU A 163 5.68 2.95 -6.04
C LEU A 163 5.53 1.67 -6.87
N LEU A 164 5.63 0.49 -6.24
CA LEU A 164 5.42 -0.78 -6.92
C LEU A 164 3.98 -0.94 -7.43
N VAL A 165 2.98 -0.60 -6.60
CA VAL A 165 1.56 -0.59 -7.03
C VAL A 165 1.36 0.35 -8.22
N MET A 166 1.96 1.53 -8.20
CA MET A 166 1.88 2.51 -9.28
C MET A 166 2.55 2.01 -10.55
N LEU A 167 3.71 1.36 -10.46
CA LEU A 167 4.38 0.76 -11.62
C LEU A 167 3.51 -0.35 -12.26
N ILE A 168 2.83 -1.16 -11.45
CA ILE A 168 1.93 -2.21 -11.97
C ILE A 168 0.68 -1.58 -12.59
N ALA A 169 -0.02 -0.72 -11.85
CA ALA A 169 -1.27 -0.11 -12.32
C ALA A 169 -1.02 0.81 -13.53
N VAL A 170 -0.12 1.78 -13.41
CA VAL A 170 0.14 2.76 -14.48
C VAL A 170 1.04 2.19 -15.55
N GLY A 171 2.11 1.48 -15.21
CA GLY A 171 3.01 0.90 -16.22
C GLY A 171 2.32 -0.22 -16.99
N LEU A 172 2.02 -1.33 -16.33
CA LEU A 172 1.43 -2.50 -16.99
C LEU A 172 -0.04 -2.29 -17.35
N GLY A 173 -0.83 -1.63 -16.50
CA GLY A 173 -2.24 -1.39 -16.79
C GLY A 173 -2.47 -0.48 -18.00
N SER A 174 -1.60 0.51 -18.23
CA SER A 174 -1.68 1.36 -19.44
C SER A 174 -1.49 0.57 -20.73
N VAL A 175 -0.75 -0.54 -20.71
CA VAL A 175 -0.64 -1.44 -21.86
C VAL A 175 -2.01 -2.00 -22.23
N PHE A 176 -2.87 -2.34 -21.26
CA PHE A 176 -4.21 -2.84 -21.56
C PHE A 176 -5.11 -1.80 -22.23
N ILE A 177 -4.99 -0.53 -21.83
CA ILE A 177 -5.70 0.58 -22.48
C ILE A 177 -5.21 0.73 -23.93
N LEU A 178 -3.89 0.72 -24.14
CA LEU A 178 -3.30 0.83 -25.47
C LEU A 178 -3.75 -0.32 -26.38
N LEU A 179 -3.75 -1.55 -25.88
CA LEU A 179 -4.18 -2.73 -26.63
C LEU A 179 -5.68 -2.67 -26.99
N ARG A 180 -6.53 -2.21 -26.06
CA ARG A 180 -7.95 -1.98 -26.33
C ARG A 180 -8.13 -0.96 -27.45
N ASP A 181 -7.48 0.20 -27.34
CA ASP A 181 -7.65 1.30 -28.28
C ASP A 181 -7.16 0.95 -29.68
N LYS A 182 -6.12 0.11 -29.79
CA LYS A 182 -5.66 -0.46 -31.07
C LYS A 182 -6.67 -1.42 -31.69
N LYS A 183 -7.43 -2.17 -30.88
CA LYS A 183 -8.45 -3.12 -31.38
C LYS A 183 -9.74 -2.42 -31.85
N LEU A 184 -10.01 -1.22 -31.32
CA LEU A 184 -11.18 -0.42 -31.66
C LEU A 184 -10.96 0.49 -32.88
N LYS A 185 -9.71 0.63 -33.34
CA LYS A 185 -9.35 1.26 -34.61
C LYS A 185 -9.29 0.22 -35.71
#